data_AF-A0A523UAK2-F1
#
_entry.id   AF-A0A523UAK2-F1
#
_cell.length_a   1.000
_cell.length_b   1.000
_cell.length_c   1.000
_cell.angle_alpha   90.00
_cell.angle_beta   90.00
_cell.angle_gamma   90.00
#
_symmetry.space_group_name_H-M   'P 1'
#
loop_
_entity.id
_entity.type
_entity.pdbx_description
1 polymer ?
#
loop_
_entity_poly.entity_id
_entity_poly.type
_entity_poly.pdbx_seq_one_letter_code
_entity_poly.pdbx_strand_id
1 'polypeptide(L)'
;METTGIIVGIVASICAIVGAAYAIYWRFIKPRKLKTRLQQVTNMIMEWFDEIDCNLDAGLNIAALNNRENKVRDYINRKLKAYWIRPTPKIIRAWNRETGMKKEVRDSKEIFQKRSLVPADGIQIDLFFNTLVGNFTRFYSKYSGKDTGCNFAEVETPIRFLKFYLEKLGYGE
;
A
#
# COMPACT_ATOMS: atom_id res chain seq x y z
N MET A 1 9.32 -9.99 57.64
CA MET A 1 8.12 -9.74 56.80
C MET A 1 8.18 -8.43 56.01
N GLU A 2 9.19 -7.56 56.18
CA GLU A 2 9.26 -6.28 55.45
C GLU A 2 9.84 -6.38 54.02
N THR A 3 10.72 -7.36 53.77
CA THR A 3 11.40 -7.54 52.47
C THR A 3 10.45 -7.93 51.33
N THR A 4 9.39 -8.68 51.62
CA THR A 4 8.40 -9.10 50.61
C THR A 4 7.54 -7.94 50.10
N GLY A 5 7.18 -6.97 50.96
CA GLY A 5 6.40 -5.80 50.54
C GLY A 5 7.18 -4.85 49.60
N ILE A 6 8.47 -4.68 49.87
CA ILE A 6 9.36 -3.86 49.03
C ILE A 6 9.56 -4.50 47.65
N ILE A 7 9.76 -5.82 47.58
CA ILE A 7 9.91 -6.55 46.31
C ILE A 7 8.63 -6.44 45.47
N VAL A 8 7.46 -6.63 46.07
CA VAL A 8 6.16 -6.51 45.37
C VAL A 8 5.93 -5.07 44.87
N GLY A 9 6.28 -4.06 45.65
CA GLY A 9 6.18 -2.65 45.25
C GLY A 9 7.10 -2.29 44.08
N ILE A 10 8.33 -2.82 44.07
CA ILE A 10 9.28 -2.61 42.96
C ILE A 10 8.76 -3.29 41.69
N VAL A 11 8.29 -4.54 41.77
CA VAL A 11 7.72 -5.27 40.62
C VAL A 11 6.49 -4.55 40.06
N ALA A 12 5.57 -4.10 40.91
CA ALA A 12 4.40 -3.33 40.49
C ALA A 12 4.78 -2.02 39.78
N SER A 13 5.80 -1.33 40.29
CA SER A 13 6.32 -0.09 39.69
C SER A 13 6.94 -0.33 38.31
N ILE A 14 7.71 -1.41 38.15
CA ILE A 14 8.27 -1.81 36.85
C ILE A 14 7.15 -2.15 35.86
N CYS A 15 6.15 -2.93 36.28
CA CYS A 15 5.00 -3.28 35.44
C CYS A 15 4.22 -2.04 34.98
N ALA A 16 4.03 -1.05 35.87
CA ALA A 16 3.36 0.21 35.52
C ALA A 16 4.16 1.02 34.48
N ILE A 17 5.48 1.12 34.64
CA ILE A 17 6.36 1.81 33.69
C ILE A 17 6.35 1.12 32.33
N VAL A 18 6.46 -0.22 32.30
CA VAL A 18 6.42 -1.00 31.06
C VAL A 18 5.05 -0.87 30.38
N GLY A 19 3.96 -0.93 31.15
CA GLY A 19 2.60 -0.73 30.64
C GLY A 19 2.39 0.65 30.02
N ALA A 20 2.85 1.70 30.69
CA ALA A 20 2.78 3.07 30.19
C ALA A 20 3.64 3.26 28.92
N ALA A 21 4.87 2.75 28.90
CA ALA A 21 5.75 2.79 27.73
C ALA A 21 5.14 2.03 26.54
N TYR A 22 4.53 0.87 26.79
CA TYR A 22 3.84 0.08 25.78
C TYR A 22 2.61 0.82 25.22
N ALA A 23 1.82 1.46 26.09
CA ALA A 23 0.68 2.26 25.69
C ALA A 23 1.09 3.47 24.82
N ILE A 24 2.15 4.18 25.20
CA ILE A 24 2.72 5.29 24.40
C ILE A 24 3.21 4.78 23.04
N TYR A 25 3.94 3.66 23.04
CA TYR A 25 4.43 3.05 21.81
C TYR A 25 3.30 2.71 20.85
N TRP A 26 2.24 2.06 21.34
CA TRP A 26 1.10 1.67 20.51
C TRP A 26 0.26 2.85 20.05
N ARG A 27 0.07 3.86 20.90
CA ARG A 27 -0.80 5.01 20.60
C ARG A 27 -0.12 6.02 19.67
N PHE A 28 1.18 6.23 19.79
CA PHE A 28 1.87 7.32 19.09
C PHE A 28 2.98 6.85 18.15
N ILE A 29 3.84 5.93 18.60
CA ILE A 29 5.06 5.56 17.84
C ILE A 29 4.72 4.61 16.70
N LYS A 30 3.96 3.55 16.97
CA LYS A 30 3.60 2.52 15.99
C LYS A 30 2.80 3.09 14.80
N PRO A 31 1.78 3.95 14.99
CA PRO A 31 1.04 4.54 13.87
C PRO A 31 1.91 5.47 13.01
N ARG A 32 2.78 6.29 13.62
CA ARG A 32 3.72 7.15 12.89
C ARG A 32 4.71 6.33 12.06
N LYS A 33 5.29 5.29 12.65
CA LYS A 33 6.19 4.35 11.93
C LYS A 33 5.48 3.67 10.76
N LEU A 34 4.21 3.29 10.93
CA LEU A 34 3.42 2.70 9.85
C LEU A 34 3.19 3.72 8.72
N LYS A 35 2.76 4.94 9.05
CA LYS A 35 2.61 6.03 8.07
C LYS A 35 3.87 6.23 7.23
N THR A 36 5.02 6.43 7.89
CA THR A 36 6.30 6.62 7.18
C THR A 36 6.66 5.44 6.29
N ARG A 37 6.42 4.20 6.75
CA ARG A 37 6.70 3.01 5.93
C ARG A 37 5.79 2.91 4.71
N LEU A 38 4.52 3.26 4.86
CA LEU A 38 3.56 3.26 3.76
C LEU A 38 3.85 4.36 2.74
N GLN A 39 4.21 5.56 3.21
CA GLN A 39 4.67 6.64 2.32
C GLN A 39 5.92 6.23 1.55
N GLN A 40 6.91 5.65 2.24
CA GLN A 40 8.14 5.20 1.60
C GLN A 40 7.91 4.13 0.55
N VAL A 41 7.12 3.08 0.84
CA VAL A 41 6.86 2.03 -0.17
C VAL A 41 6.07 2.59 -1.35
N THR A 42 5.13 3.51 -1.13
CA THR A 42 4.39 4.14 -2.22
C THR A 42 5.30 4.99 -3.09
N ASN A 43 6.20 5.78 -2.51
CA ASN A 43 7.18 6.54 -3.29
C ASN A 43 8.07 5.62 -4.13
N MET A 44 8.53 4.50 -3.58
CA MET A 44 9.31 3.52 -4.34
C MET A 44 8.50 2.89 -5.50
N ILE A 45 7.18 2.65 -5.31
CA ILE A 45 6.29 2.15 -6.37
C ILE A 45 6.05 3.24 -7.43
N MET A 46 5.85 4.49 -7.03
CA MET A 46 5.69 5.63 -7.95
C MET A 46 6.95 5.83 -8.77
N GLU A 47 8.13 5.84 -8.14
CA GLU A 47 9.41 5.94 -8.85
C GLU A 47 9.65 4.78 -9.84
N TRP A 48 9.18 3.58 -9.51
CA TRP A 48 9.20 2.45 -10.44
C TRP A 48 8.24 2.65 -11.61
N PHE A 49 7.05 3.21 -11.37
CA PHE A 49 6.07 3.51 -12.39
C PHE A 49 6.48 4.68 -13.29
N ASP A 50 7.04 5.75 -12.74
CA ASP A 50 7.52 6.91 -13.49
C ASP A 50 8.64 6.50 -14.46
N GLU A 51 9.50 5.56 -14.06
CA GLU A 51 10.51 4.96 -14.94
C GLU A 51 9.86 4.24 -16.13
N ILE A 52 8.71 3.58 -15.93
CA ILE A 52 7.96 2.94 -17.02
C ILE A 52 7.33 4.01 -17.90
N ASP A 53 6.57 4.93 -17.32
CA ASP A 53 5.78 5.93 -18.04
C ASP A 53 6.66 6.86 -18.90
N CYS A 54 7.78 7.33 -18.35
CA CYS A 54 8.68 8.25 -19.04
C CYS A 54 9.55 7.59 -20.13
N ASN A 55 9.83 6.30 -20.01
CA ASN A 55 10.78 5.62 -20.91
C ASN A 55 10.13 4.55 -21.79
N LEU A 56 8.81 4.37 -21.74
CA LEU A 56 8.12 3.32 -22.49
C LEU A 56 8.39 3.42 -23.99
N ASP A 57 8.26 4.62 -24.56
CA ASP A 57 8.46 4.86 -26.00
C ASP A 57 9.94 4.97 -26.37
N ALA A 58 10.78 5.49 -25.47
CA ALA A 58 12.22 5.65 -25.69
C ALA A 58 13.02 4.33 -25.58
N GLY A 59 12.42 3.32 -24.93
CA GLY A 59 13.03 2.04 -24.63
C GLY A 59 13.30 1.88 -23.14
N LEU A 60 12.70 0.84 -22.54
CA LEU A 60 12.85 0.58 -21.11
C LEU A 60 14.18 -0.06 -20.77
N ASN A 61 14.85 0.47 -19.74
CA ASN A 61 15.95 -0.22 -19.10
C ASN A 61 15.41 -1.31 -18.15
N ILE A 62 15.20 -2.51 -18.69
CA ILE A 62 14.65 -3.66 -17.95
C ILE A 62 15.50 -4.03 -16.73
N ALA A 63 16.83 -3.89 -16.80
CA ALA A 63 17.71 -4.18 -15.68
C ALA A 63 17.50 -3.18 -14.51
N ALA A 64 17.35 -1.89 -14.82
CA ALA A 64 17.05 -0.87 -13.83
C ALA A 64 15.66 -1.07 -13.20
N LEU A 65 14.65 -1.41 -14.00
CA LEU A 65 13.31 -1.72 -13.52
C LEU A 65 13.31 -2.93 -12.58
N ASN A 66 13.95 -4.04 -12.97
CA ASN A 66 14.07 -5.23 -12.13
C ASN A 66 14.77 -4.94 -10.79
N ASN A 67 15.79 -4.08 -10.79
CA ASN A 67 16.45 -3.65 -9.56
C ASN A 67 15.51 -2.83 -8.66
N ARG A 68 14.72 -1.91 -9.23
CA ARG A 68 13.69 -1.16 -8.48
C ARG A 68 12.62 -2.09 -7.92
N GLU A 69 12.15 -3.06 -8.70
CA GLU A 69 11.18 -4.06 -8.23
C GLU A 69 11.72 -4.85 -7.02
N ASN A 70 12.96 -5.33 -7.10
CA ASN A 70 13.57 -6.08 -6.01
C ASN A 70 13.70 -5.24 -4.74
N LYS A 71 14.06 -3.95 -4.87
CA LYS A 71 14.08 -3.02 -3.73
C LYS A 71 12.70 -2.86 -3.09
N VAL A 72 11.63 -2.75 -3.89
CA VAL A 72 10.25 -2.68 -3.39
C VAL A 72 9.87 -3.97 -2.66
N ARG A 73 10.12 -5.15 -3.27
CA ARG A 73 9.85 -6.46 -2.65
C ARG A 73 10.59 -6.62 -1.33
N ASP A 74 11.88 -6.29 -1.29
CA ASP A 74 12.70 -6.36 -0.08
C ASP A 74 12.18 -5.43 1.02
N TYR A 75 11.77 -4.22 0.66
CA TYR A 75 11.19 -3.26 1.60
C TYR A 75 9.89 -3.79 2.19
N ILE A 76 8.98 -4.28 1.35
CA ILE A 76 7.71 -4.89 1.78
C ILE A 76 7.98 -6.05 2.73
N ASN A 77 8.83 -7.00 2.34
CA ASN A 77 9.14 -8.18 3.13
C ASN A 77 9.72 -7.84 4.50
N ARG A 78 10.56 -6.81 4.60
CA ARG A 78 11.21 -6.40 5.86
C ARG A 78 10.33 -5.52 6.75
N LYS A 79 9.46 -4.69 6.18
CA LYS A 79 8.79 -3.60 6.92
C LYS A 79 7.27 -3.69 6.93
N LEU A 80 6.66 -4.35 5.95
CA LEU A 80 5.22 -4.34 5.67
C LEU A 80 4.64 -5.72 5.33
N LYS A 81 5.36 -6.82 5.59
CA LYS A 81 4.95 -8.21 5.24
C LYS A 81 3.51 -8.57 5.62
N ALA A 82 3.04 -8.08 6.77
CA ALA A 82 1.69 -8.36 7.27
C ALA A 82 0.68 -7.23 6.99
N TYR A 83 1.05 -6.23 6.18
CA TYR A 83 0.18 -5.10 5.89
C TYR A 83 -0.84 -5.46 4.80
N TRP A 84 -2.08 -5.08 5.04
CA TRP A 84 -3.20 -5.26 4.12
C TRP A 84 -3.73 -3.90 3.68
N ILE A 85 -3.88 -3.72 2.38
CA ILE A 85 -4.70 -2.66 1.80
C ILE A 85 -6.14 -3.10 1.99
N ARG A 86 -6.88 -2.44 2.88
CA ARG A 86 -8.29 -2.73 3.19
C ARG A 86 -9.15 -1.52 2.91
N PRO A 87 -9.79 -1.43 1.72
CA PRO A 87 -10.73 -0.37 1.41
C PRO A 87 -11.95 -0.47 2.34
N THR A 88 -12.21 0.57 3.13
CA THR A 88 -13.45 0.66 3.91
C THR A 88 -14.62 1.05 3.01
N PRO A 89 -15.89 0.84 3.41
CA PRO A 89 -17.04 1.33 2.66
C PRO A 89 -16.96 2.83 2.34
N LYS A 90 -16.40 3.63 3.26
CA LYS A 90 -16.17 5.07 3.05
C LYS A 90 -15.15 5.33 1.93
N ILE A 91 -14.07 4.56 1.86
CA ILE A 91 -13.05 4.66 0.81
C ILE A 91 -13.63 4.22 -0.53
N ILE A 92 -14.36 3.11 -0.57
CA ILE A 92 -15.04 2.60 -1.78
C ILE A 92 -15.99 3.66 -2.36
N ARG A 93 -16.86 4.22 -1.51
CA ARG A 93 -17.76 5.31 -1.89
C ARG A 93 -17.01 6.52 -2.44
N ALA A 94 -15.92 6.89 -1.79
CA ALA A 94 -15.12 8.05 -2.21
C ALA A 94 -14.43 7.79 -3.55
N TRP A 95 -13.87 6.61 -3.78
CA TRP A 95 -13.23 6.23 -5.05
C TRP A 95 -14.24 6.20 -6.21
N ASN A 96 -15.41 5.58 -5.98
CA ASN A 96 -16.47 5.56 -6.99
C ASN A 96 -16.96 6.98 -7.31
N ARG A 97 -17.03 7.87 -6.33
CA ARG A 97 -17.32 9.29 -6.57
C ARG A 97 -16.21 9.96 -7.40
N GLU A 98 -14.94 9.74 -7.05
CA GLU A 98 -13.78 10.31 -7.74
C GLU A 98 -13.75 9.91 -9.22
N THR A 99 -14.12 8.67 -9.51
CA THR A 99 -14.20 8.13 -10.87
C THR A 99 -15.51 8.48 -11.60
N GLY A 100 -16.33 9.39 -11.05
CA GLY A 100 -17.50 9.95 -11.72
C GLY A 100 -18.80 9.14 -11.58
N MET A 101 -18.89 8.20 -10.62
CA MET A 101 -20.09 7.37 -10.47
C MET A 101 -21.31 8.12 -9.92
N LYS A 102 -22.46 7.80 -10.53
CA LYS A 102 -23.78 8.29 -10.09
C LYS A 102 -24.09 7.78 -8.69
N LYS A 103 -24.90 8.54 -7.94
CA LYS A 103 -25.12 8.34 -6.50
C LYS A 103 -25.63 6.92 -6.18
N GLU A 104 -26.44 6.36 -7.05
CA GLU A 104 -27.14 5.07 -6.90
C GLU A 104 -26.17 3.89 -6.82
N VAL A 105 -24.97 4.04 -7.40
CA VAL A 105 -24.00 2.95 -7.50
C VAL A 105 -22.68 3.24 -6.77
N ARG A 106 -22.60 4.33 -6.00
CA ARG A 106 -21.36 4.71 -5.29
C ARG A 106 -20.92 3.71 -4.24
N ASP A 107 -21.86 3.00 -3.64
CA ASP A 107 -21.56 1.98 -2.62
C ASP A 107 -21.26 0.59 -3.24
N SER A 108 -21.27 0.47 -4.57
CA SER A 108 -21.00 -0.79 -5.26
C SER A 108 -19.53 -1.22 -5.12
N LYS A 109 -19.32 -2.35 -4.43
CA LYS A 109 -18.05 -3.07 -4.38
C LYS A 109 -17.61 -3.56 -5.76
N GLU A 110 -18.56 -3.98 -6.60
CA GLU A 110 -18.27 -4.50 -7.94
C GLU A 110 -17.72 -3.40 -8.85
N ILE A 111 -18.35 -2.22 -8.86
CA ILE A 111 -17.87 -1.07 -9.64
C ILE A 111 -16.51 -0.63 -9.14
N PHE A 112 -16.31 -0.62 -7.82
CA PHE A 112 -15.03 -0.34 -7.22
C PHE A 112 -13.95 -1.30 -7.71
N GLN A 113 -14.20 -2.61 -7.69
CA GLN A 113 -13.23 -3.62 -8.15
C GLN A 113 -12.90 -3.42 -9.63
N LYS A 114 -13.90 -3.21 -10.49
CA LYS A 114 -13.69 -2.97 -11.93
C LYS A 114 -12.86 -1.72 -12.22
N ARG A 115 -12.98 -0.67 -11.39
CA ARG A 115 -12.34 0.64 -11.61
C ARG A 115 -11.06 0.88 -10.82
N SER A 116 -10.82 0.15 -9.74
CA SER A 116 -9.56 0.23 -8.99
C SER A 116 -8.61 -0.92 -9.35
N LEU A 117 -9.16 -2.03 -9.89
CA LEU A 117 -8.48 -3.31 -10.07
C LEU A 117 -7.95 -3.89 -8.75
N VAL A 118 -8.53 -3.48 -7.62
CA VAL A 118 -8.21 -3.98 -6.28
C VAL A 118 -9.42 -4.68 -5.68
N PRO A 119 -9.26 -5.86 -5.04
CA PRO A 119 -10.35 -6.53 -4.35
C PRO A 119 -10.99 -5.64 -3.27
N ALA A 120 -12.32 -5.59 -3.25
CA ALA A 120 -13.07 -4.78 -2.28
C ALA A 120 -12.86 -5.24 -0.83
N ASP A 121 -12.57 -6.52 -0.63
CA ASP A 121 -12.34 -7.11 0.70
C ASP A 121 -10.87 -6.95 1.15
N GLY A 122 -10.04 -6.37 0.27
CA GLY A 122 -8.64 -6.04 0.53
C GLY A 122 -7.65 -7.06 -0.01
N ILE A 123 -6.38 -6.67 0.02
CA ILE A 123 -5.26 -7.44 -0.52
C ILE A 123 -4.00 -7.18 0.31
N GLN A 124 -3.13 -8.18 0.46
CA GLN A 124 -1.82 -7.97 1.07
C GLN A 124 -0.95 -7.11 0.15
N ILE A 125 -0.11 -6.23 0.72
CA ILE A 125 0.65 -5.27 -0.09
C ILE A 125 1.71 -5.93 -0.98
N ASP A 126 2.26 -7.07 -0.56
CA ASP A 126 3.14 -7.91 -1.38
C ASP A 126 2.40 -8.48 -2.60
N LEU A 127 1.19 -9.02 -2.39
CA LEU A 127 0.37 -9.57 -3.45
C LEU A 127 -0.13 -8.46 -4.39
N PHE A 128 -0.46 -7.28 -3.85
CA PHE A 128 -0.79 -6.10 -4.63
C PHE A 128 0.38 -5.71 -5.56
N PHE A 129 1.60 -5.62 -5.02
CA PHE A 129 2.77 -5.27 -5.81
C PHE A 129 3.09 -6.34 -6.87
N ASN A 130 2.98 -7.63 -6.52
CA ASN A 130 3.17 -8.71 -7.48
C ASN A 130 2.12 -8.69 -8.60
N THR A 131 0.87 -8.36 -8.28
CA THR A 131 -0.20 -8.18 -9.27
C THR A 131 0.13 -7.01 -10.20
N LEU A 132 0.63 -5.90 -9.64
CA LEU A 132 1.04 -4.74 -10.43
C LEU A 132 2.17 -5.07 -11.42
N VAL A 133 3.22 -5.75 -10.95
CA VAL A 133 4.31 -6.23 -11.82
C VAL A 133 3.77 -7.19 -12.89
N GLY A 134 2.90 -8.13 -12.51
CA GLY A 134 2.28 -9.06 -13.45
C GLY A 134 1.43 -8.38 -14.53
N ASN A 135 0.70 -7.32 -14.17
CA ASN A 135 -0.03 -6.49 -15.13
C ASN A 135 0.93 -5.77 -16.08
N PHE A 136 2.01 -5.18 -15.54
CA PHE A 136 3.03 -4.54 -16.37
C PHE A 136 3.69 -5.52 -17.34
N THR A 137 4.13 -6.70 -16.90
CA THR A 137 4.75 -7.70 -17.78
C THR A 137 3.81 -8.10 -18.93
N ARG A 138 2.52 -8.29 -18.63
CA ARG A 138 1.50 -8.61 -19.63
C ARG A 138 1.28 -7.46 -20.61
N PHE A 139 1.16 -6.23 -20.09
CA PHE A 139 1.06 -5.02 -20.89
C PHE A 139 2.27 -4.89 -21.82
N TYR A 140 3.49 -5.00 -21.28
CA TYR A 140 4.74 -4.83 -22.01
C TYR A 140 4.93 -5.90 -23.09
N SER A 141 4.56 -7.16 -22.81
CA SER A 141 4.59 -8.22 -23.82
C SER A 141 3.67 -7.93 -25.01
N LYS A 142 2.47 -7.37 -24.76
CA LYS A 142 1.54 -6.97 -25.84
C LYS A 142 2.02 -5.72 -26.57
N TYR A 143 2.47 -4.72 -25.81
CA TYR A 143 3.00 -3.46 -26.33
C TYR A 143 4.18 -3.69 -27.27
N SER A 144 5.18 -4.45 -26.82
CA SER A 144 6.35 -4.82 -27.63
C SER A 144 5.98 -5.71 -28.83
N GLY A 145 4.97 -6.56 -28.67
CA GLY A 145 4.38 -7.37 -29.75
C GLY A 145 3.51 -6.58 -30.75
N LYS A 146 3.31 -5.27 -30.54
CA LYS A 146 2.41 -4.40 -31.34
C LYS A 146 0.96 -4.91 -31.42
N ASP A 147 0.51 -5.58 -30.36
CA ASP A 147 -0.88 -6.03 -30.23
C ASP A 147 -1.79 -4.83 -29.90
N THR A 148 -2.92 -4.73 -30.61
CA THR A 148 -3.90 -3.66 -30.43
C THR A 148 -4.70 -3.78 -29.12
N GLY A 149 -4.67 -4.95 -28.47
CA GLY A 149 -5.29 -5.19 -27.16
C GLY A 149 -4.46 -4.73 -25.95
N CYS A 150 -3.55 -3.78 -26.15
CA CYS A 150 -2.68 -3.24 -25.11
C CYS A 150 -3.37 -2.07 -24.38
N ASN A 151 -3.49 -2.16 -23.05
CA ASN A 151 -4.14 -1.13 -22.24
C ASN A 151 -3.29 -0.75 -21.01
N PHE A 152 -2.66 0.42 -21.07
CA PHE A 152 -1.82 0.92 -19.98
C PHE A 152 -2.60 1.21 -18.69
N ALA A 153 -3.92 1.42 -18.79
CA ALA A 153 -4.77 1.62 -17.62
C ALA A 153 -4.75 0.42 -16.66
N GLU A 154 -4.42 -0.79 -17.12
CA GLU A 154 -4.25 -1.98 -16.26
C GLU A 154 -3.06 -1.86 -15.29
N VAL A 155 -2.09 -0.99 -15.63
CA VAL A 155 -0.89 -0.69 -14.83
C VAL A 155 -1.08 0.61 -14.03
N GLU A 156 -1.60 1.66 -14.66
CA GLU A 156 -1.77 2.99 -14.05
C GLU A 156 -2.87 3.00 -12.96
N THR A 157 -4.00 2.35 -13.22
CA THR A 157 -5.20 2.47 -12.35
C THR A 157 -4.96 1.97 -10.91
N PRO A 158 -4.36 0.80 -10.67
CA PRO A 158 -4.04 0.33 -9.32
C PRO A 158 -3.13 1.31 -8.56
N ILE A 159 -2.20 1.96 -9.26
CA ILE A 159 -1.25 2.91 -8.66
C ILE A 159 -1.98 4.19 -8.26
N ARG A 160 -2.83 4.72 -9.14
CA ARG A 160 -3.71 5.86 -8.81
C ARG A 160 -4.60 5.56 -7.62
N PHE A 161 -5.15 4.34 -7.56
CA PHE A 161 -5.91 3.91 -6.40
C PHE A 161 -5.06 3.85 -5.13
N LEU A 162 -3.83 3.32 -5.19
CA LEU A 162 -2.93 3.26 -4.03
C LEU A 162 -2.64 4.67 -3.48
N LYS A 163 -2.35 5.64 -4.35
CA LYS A 163 -2.15 7.04 -3.96
C LYS A 163 -3.38 7.61 -3.26
N PHE A 164 -4.55 7.48 -3.90
CA PHE A 164 -5.83 7.90 -3.32
C PHE A 164 -6.12 7.23 -1.97
N TYR A 165 -5.85 5.92 -1.86
CA TYR A 165 -6.07 5.15 -0.65
C TYR A 165 -5.26 5.73 0.52
N LEU A 166 -3.98 6.02 0.30
CA LEU A 166 -3.12 6.62 1.33
C LEU A 166 -3.57 8.04 1.70
N GLU A 167 -3.97 8.86 0.73
CA GLU A 167 -4.56 10.19 1.01
C GLU A 167 -5.79 10.07 1.92
N LYS A 168 -6.70 9.12 1.66
CA LYS A 168 -7.88 8.90 2.50
C LYS A 168 -7.55 8.36 3.90
N LEU A 169 -6.39 7.73 4.09
CA LEU A 169 -5.90 7.35 5.41
C LEU A 169 -5.20 8.50 6.17
N GLY A 170 -5.07 9.69 5.56
CA GLY A 170 -4.31 10.81 6.11
C GLY A 170 -2.79 10.63 5.97
N TYR A 171 -2.38 9.77 5.04
CA TYR A 171 -0.97 9.47 4.72
C TYR A 171 -0.52 10.10 3.40
N GLY A 172 -1.42 10.80 2.69
CA GLY A 172 -1.06 11.68 1.58
C GLY A 172 -0.12 12.80 2.01
N GLU A 173 0.58 13.37 1.04
CA GLU A 173 1.36 14.60 1.20
C GLU A 173 0.46 15.80 1.54
#